data_AF-A0A355ADX5-F1
#
_entry.id   AF-A0A355ADX5-F1
#
_cell.length_a   1.000
_cell.length_b   1.000
_cell.length_c   1.000
_cell.angle_alpha   90.00
_cell.angle_beta   90.00
_cell.angle_gamma   90.00
#
_symmetry.space_group_name_H-M   'P 1'
#
loop_
_entity.id
_entity.type
_entity.pdbx_description
1 polymer ?
#
loop_
_entity_poly.entity_id
_entity_poly.type
_entity_poly.pdbx_seq_one_letter_code
_entity_poly.pdbx_strand_id
1 'polypeptide(L)'
;MVKSILSSIKAYTQSFSLISKLKLWRYFFIPILISVVTASVIVFITYGWSDNVGIYISKIWKWEWGKQTFTSISTFMGGISIVIIGLILYKHIIMALSAPFMSPVSEKIEAHLSGVSLTEIHQHRKTSFSEQLLRGIRINIRNLAKE
;
A
#
# COMPACT_ATOMS: atom_id res chain seq x y z
N MET A 1 6.49 32.65 -1.68
CA MET A 1 6.85 31.27 -1.28
C MET A 1 6.19 30.84 0.03
N VAL A 2 6.39 31.54 1.16
CA VAL A 2 5.77 31.18 2.46
C VAL A 2 4.23 31.15 2.41
N LYS A 3 3.59 32.12 1.74
CA LYS A 3 2.13 32.12 1.51
C LYS A 3 1.65 30.89 0.73
N SER A 4 2.43 30.41 -0.23
CA SER A 4 2.12 29.24 -1.05
C SER A 4 2.22 27.94 -0.25
N ILE A 5 3.22 27.84 0.64
CA ILE A 5 3.37 26.71 1.56
C ILE A 5 2.20 26.65 2.53
N LEU A 6 1.82 27.81 3.11
CA LEU A 6 0.67 27.91 4.00
C LEU A 6 -0.65 27.58 3.28
N SER A 7 -0.83 28.00 2.02
CA SER A 7 -2.01 27.62 1.25
C SER A 7 -2.06 26.12 0.95
N SER A 8 -0.93 25.48 0.66
CA SER A 8 -0.86 24.03 0.45
C SER A 8 -1.22 23.25 1.71
N ILE A 9 -0.70 23.64 2.88
CA ILE A 9 -1.05 23.04 4.17
C ILE A 9 -2.56 23.18 4.44
N LYS A 10 -3.11 24.37 4.18
CA LYS A 10 -4.55 24.63 4.33
C LYS A 10 -5.38 23.77 3.36
N ALA A 11 -4.91 23.57 2.13
CA ALA A 11 -5.57 22.70 1.15
C ALA A 11 -5.65 21.24 1.64
N TYR A 12 -4.59 20.70 2.24
CA TYR A 12 -4.64 19.35 2.85
C TYR A 12 -5.71 19.24 3.95
N THR A 13 -5.84 20.25 4.81
CA THR A 13 -6.89 20.25 5.85
C THR A 13 -8.31 20.36 5.27
N GLN A 14 -8.48 21.11 4.18
CA GLN A 14 -9.76 21.20 3.48
C GLN A 14 -10.14 19.89 2.79
N SER A 15 -9.17 19.17 2.21
CA SER A 15 -9.38 17.84 1.63
C SER A 15 -9.94 16.84 2.66
N PHE A 16 -9.50 16.94 3.92
CA PHE A 16 -10.04 16.09 4.99
C PHE A 16 -11.53 16.38 5.27
N SER A 17 -11.94 17.65 5.21
CA SER A 17 -13.34 18.07 5.31
C SER A 17 -14.17 17.54 4.13
N LEU A 18 -13.63 17.58 2.90
CA LEU A 18 -14.26 17.03 1.70
C LEU A 18 -14.53 15.52 1.82
N ILE A 19 -13.57 14.73 2.32
CA ILE A 19 -13.75 13.28 2.52
C ILE A 19 -15.00 12.98 3.36
N SER A 20 -15.21 13.76 4.43
CA SER A 20 -16.37 13.60 5.31
C SER A 20 -17.67 14.09 4.66
N LYS A 21 -17.65 15.23 3.96
CA LYS A 21 -18.83 15.78 3.26
C LYS A 21 -19.35 14.87 2.14
N LEU A 22 -18.44 14.26 1.38
CA LEU A 22 -18.77 13.36 0.26
C LEU A 22 -18.98 11.90 0.66
N LYS A 23 -18.92 11.57 1.96
CA LYS A 23 -19.03 10.19 2.51
C LYS A 23 -18.05 9.21 1.84
N LEU A 24 -16.84 9.68 1.51
CA LEU A 24 -15.80 8.91 0.84
C LEU A 24 -15.10 7.90 1.76
N TRP A 25 -15.39 7.92 3.07
CA TRP A 25 -14.77 7.09 4.09
C TRP A 25 -14.70 5.59 3.75
N ARG A 26 -15.72 5.03 3.10
CA ARG A 26 -15.69 3.61 2.71
C ARG A 26 -14.58 3.29 1.70
N TYR A 27 -14.29 4.21 0.79
CA TYR A 27 -13.23 4.04 -0.22
C TYR A 27 -11.83 4.22 0.35
N PHE A 28 -11.68 4.98 1.44
CA PHE A 28 -10.41 5.13 2.17
C PHE A 28 -10.17 4.01 3.19
N PHE A 29 -11.22 3.55 3.86
CA PHE A 29 -11.10 2.56 4.92
C PHE A 29 -10.62 1.20 4.42
N ILE A 30 -11.01 0.81 3.20
CA ILE A 30 -10.61 -0.48 2.61
C ILE A 30 -9.08 -0.54 2.38
N PRO A 31 -8.43 0.42 1.67
CA PRO A 31 -6.97 0.52 1.60
C PRO A 31 -6.26 0.56 2.96
N ILE A 32 -6.81 1.32 3.92
CA ILE A 32 -6.24 1.41 5.28
C ILE A 32 -6.27 0.04 5.96
N LEU A 33 -7.39 -0.67 5.90
CA LEU A 33 -7.53 -2.00 6.47
C LEU A 33 -6.55 -2.99 5.83
N ILE A 34 -6.46 -2.98 4.50
CA ILE A 34 -5.50 -3.82 3.75
C ILE A 34 -4.06 -3.51 4.20
N SER A 35 -3.71 -2.23 4.39
CA SER A 35 -2.38 -1.84 4.84
C SER A 35 -2.07 -2.37 6.25
N VAL A 36 -3.00 -2.25 7.19
CA VAL A 36 -2.84 -2.72 8.57
C VAL A 36 -2.70 -4.24 8.62
N VAL A 37 -3.53 -4.96 7.86
CA VAL A 37 -3.44 -6.43 7.74
C VAL A 37 -2.08 -6.83 7.16
N THR A 38 -1.66 -6.19 6.07
CA THR A 38 -0.37 -6.50 5.42
C THR A 38 0.81 -6.23 6.36
N ALA A 39 0.81 -5.10 7.07
CA ALA A 39 1.83 -4.78 8.06
C ALA A 39 1.88 -5.81 9.19
N SER A 40 0.71 -6.20 9.71
CA SER A 40 0.58 -7.20 10.77
C SER A 40 1.13 -8.55 10.34
N VAL A 41 0.84 -8.98 9.11
CA VAL A 41 1.38 -10.21 8.52
C VAL A 41 2.91 -10.14 8.42
N ILE A 42 3.47 -9.02 7.94
CA ILE A 42 4.93 -8.85 7.83
C ILE A 42 5.59 -8.90 9.21
N VAL A 43 5.02 -8.22 10.21
CA VAL A 43 5.55 -8.23 11.58
C VAL A 43 5.48 -9.64 12.17
N PHE A 44 4.37 -10.35 11.96
CA PHE A 44 4.20 -11.72 12.43
C PHE A 44 5.21 -12.69 11.79
N ILE A 45 5.40 -12.58 10.48
CA ILE A 45 6.41 -13.37 9.75
C ILE A 45 7.81 -13.02 10.26
N THR A 46 8.12 -11.73 10.41
CA THR A 46 9.43 -11.30 10.90
C THR A 46 9.72 -11.86 12.29
N TYR A 47 8.77 -11.77 13.21
CA TYR A 47 8.93 -12.26 14.58
C TYR A 47 9.01 -13.79 14.65
N GLY A 48 8.23 -14.52 13.85
CA GLY A 48 8.21 -15.98 13.86
C GLY A 48 9.33 -16.65 13.05
N TRP A 49 9.88 -15.99 12.03
CA TRP A 49 10.88 -16.56 11.12
C TRP A 49 12.28 -15.94 11.24
N SER A 50 12.48 -14.87 12.04
CA SER A 50 13.81 -14.27 12.25
C SER A 50 14.83 -15.29 12.74
N ASP A 51 14.44 -16.18 13.64
CA ASP A 51 15.32 -17.16 14.25
C ASP A 51 15.72 -18.25 13.25
N ASN A 52 14.77 -18.70 12.43
CA ASN A 52 15.03 -19.69 11.37
C ASN A 52 16.00 -19.14 10.32
N VAL A 53 15.81 -17.88 9.91
CA VAL A 53 16.70 -17.22 8.95
C VAL A 53 18.08 -16.97 9.59
N GLY A 54 18.12 -16.55 10.84
CA GLY A 54 19.35 -16.36 11.61
C GLY A 54 20.20 -17.62 11.75
N ILE A 55 19.55 -18.75 12.04
CA ILE A 55 20.17 -20.08 12.12
C ILE A 55 20.64 -20.55 10.73
N TYR A 56 19.90 -20.23 9.67
CA TYR A 56 20.32 -20.59 8.31
C TYR A 56 21.58 -19.83 7.88
N ILE A 57 21.65 -18.53 8.22
CA ILE A 57 22.83 -17.69 7.96
C ILE A 57 24.00 -18.11 8.87
N SER A 58 23.76 -18.53 10.11
CA SER A 58 24.85 -18.94 11.02
C SER A 58 25.56 -20.23 10.59
N LYS A 59 24.89 -21.11 9.82
CA LYS A 59 25.49 -22.32 9.23
C LYS A 59 26.57 -22.03 8.18
N ILE A 60 26.62 -20.82 7.62
CA ILE A 60 27.70 -20.40 6.70
C ILE A 60 29.02 -20.27 7.46
N TRP A 61 28.98 -20.01 8.77
CA TRP A 61 30.16 -19.92 9.62
C TRP A 61 30.60 -21.30 10.12
N LYS A 62 31.66 -21.83 9.51
CA LYS A 62 32.20 -23.17 9.82
C LYS A 62 33.19 -23.20 10.99
N TRP A 63 33.60 -22.05 11.54
CA TRP A 63 34.59 -21.96 12.62
C TRP A 63 33.94 -22.02 14.00
N GLU A 64 34.46 -22.84 14.91
CA GLU A 64 33.98 -22.95 16.31
C GLU A 64 34.25 -21.68 17.14
N TRP A 65 35.29 -20.93 16.80
CA TRP A 65 35.62 -19.69 17.52
C TRP A 65 34.63 -18.58 17.16
N GLY A 66 34.00 -17.98 18.17
CA GLY A 66 33.05 -16.88 18.01
C GLY A 66 31.69 -17.28 17.45
N LYS A 67 31.39 -18.58 17.32
CA LYS A 67 30.14 -19.11 16.75
C LYS A 67 28.88 -18.58 17.44
N GLN A 68 28.92 -18.41 18.76
CA GLN A 68 27.81 -17.85 19.54
C GLN A 68 27.55 -16.38 19.19
N THR A 69 28.61 -15.55 19.17
CA THR A 69 28.52 -14.12 18.79
C THR A 69 28.08 -13.95 17.34
N PHE A 70 28.63 -14.75 16.41
CA PHE A 70 28.24 -14.74 15.01
C PHE A 70 26.76 -15.13 14.83
N THR A 71 26.29 -16.12 15.58
CA THR A 71 24.87 -16.53 15.53
C THR A 71 23.95 -15.40 15.99
N SER A 72 24.27 -14.70 17.08
CA SER A 72 23.46 -13.54 17.54
C SER A 72 23.43 -12.40 16.53
N ILE A 73 24.57 -12.04 15.93
CA ILE A 73 24.65 -11.00 14.89
C ILE A 73 23.90 -11.43 13.63
N SER A 74 24.05 -12.69 13.23
CA SER A 74 23.40 -13.33 12.09
C SER A 74 21.87 -13.31 12.24
N THR A 75 21.34 -13.63 13.43
CA THR A 75 19.90 -13.54 13.70
C THR A 75 19.39 -12.11 13.65
N PHE A 76 20.15 -11.15 14.18
CA PHE A 76 19.78 -9.73 14.09
C PHE A 76 19.77 -9.22 12.64
N MET A 77 20.80 -9.55 11.85
CA MET A 77 20.87 -9.22 10.42
C MET A 77 19.80 -9.93 9.59
N GLY A 78 19.48 -11.19 9.94
CA GLY A 78 18.38 -11.94 9.35
C GLY A 78 17.04 -11.23 9.57
N GLY A 79 16.77 -10.79 10.81
CA GLY A 79 15.58 -10.00 11.14
C GLY A 79 15.50 -8.70 10.32
N ILE A 80 16.57 -7.91 10.27
CA ILE A 80 16.62 -6.67 9.47
C ILE A 80 16.36 -6.95 7.98
N SER A 81 16.94 -8.01 7.44
CA SER A 81 16.78 -8.38 6.03
C SER A 81 15.32 -8.72 5.71
N ILE A 82 14.65 -9.47 6.58
CA ILE A 82 13.22 -9.77 6.45
C ILE A 82 12.38 -8.50 6.51
N VAL A 83 12.70 -7.56 7.42
CA VAL A 83 11.98 -6.28 7.51
C VAL A 83 12.16 -5.46 6.22
N ILE A 84 13.36 -5.35 5.68
CA ILE A 84 13.62 -4.59 4.45
C ILE A 84 12.84 -5.20 3.27
N ILE A 85 12.92 -6.52 3.09
CA ILE A 85 12.18 -7.23 2.04
C ILE A 85 10.67 -7.06 2.27
N GLY A 86 10.21 -7.21 3.51
CA GLY A 86 8.83 -6.98 3.93
C GLY A 86 8.34 -5.57 3.60
N LEU A 87 9.14 -4.52 3.84
CA LEU A 87 8.82 -3.13 3.51
C LEU A 87 8.74 -2.91 2.00
N ILE A 88 9.63 -3.52 1.21
CA ILE A 88 9.57 -3.45 -0.25
C ILE A 88 8.27 -4.10 -0.74
N LEU A 89 7.95 -5.30 -0.26
CA LEU A 89 6.71 -5.99 -0.59
C LEU A 89 5.48 -5.20 -0.14
N TYR A 90 5.50 -4.66 1.08
CA TYR A 90 4.44 -3.82 1.64
C TYR A 90 4.08 -2.66 0.70
N LYS A 91 5.10 -1.92 0.23
CA LYS A 91 4.92 -0.81 -0.71
C LYS A 91 4.19 -1.26 -1.98
N HIS A 92 4.62 -2.37 -2.59
CA HIS A 92 4.06 -2.85 -3.86
C HIS A 92 2.67 -3.45 -3.69
N ILE A 93 2.45 -4.22 -2.62
CA ILE A 93 1.14 -4.80 -2.27
C ILE A 93 0.11 -3.68 -2.08
N ILE A 94 0.44 -2.66 -1.28
CA ILE A 94 -0.48 -1.54 -1.04
C ILE A 94 -0.73 -0.75 -2.31
N MET A 95 0.30 -0.49 -3.12
CA MET A 95 0.14 0.21 -4.38
C MET A 95 -0.83 -0.53 -5.32
N ALA A 96 -0.64 -1.84 -5.48
CA ALA A 96 -1.48 -2.68 -6.34
C ALA A 96 -2.93 -2.77 -5.82
N LEU A 97 -3.11 -2.98 -4.51
CA LEU A 97 -4.43 -3.16 -3.91
C LEU A 97 -5.18 -1.83 -3.69
N SER A 98 -4.48 -0.72 -3.53
CA SER A 98 -5.10 0.60 -3.29
C SER A 98 -5.40 1.37 -4.58
N ALA A 99 -4.64 1.15 -5.66
CA ALA A 99 -4.87 1.74 -6.98
C ALA A 99 -6.34 1.69 -7.46
N PRO A 100 -7.06 0.56 -7.37
CA PRO A 100 -8.46 0.51 -7.81
C PRO A 100 -9.42 1.42 -7.03
N PHE A 101 -9.05 1.86 -5.81
CA PHE A 101 -9.87 2.73 -4.99
C PHE A 101 -9.63 4.22 -5.25
N MET A 102 -8.57 4.59 -5.96
CA MET A 102 -8.23 6.00 -6.24
C MET A 102 -9.14 6.63 -7.32
N SER A 103 -9.51 5.89 -8.36
CA SER A 103 -10.41 6.37 -9.44
C SER A 103 -11.76 6.90 -8.94
N PRO A 104 -12.54 6.15 -8.14
CA PRO A 104 -13.86 6.60 -7.70
C PRO A 104 -13.78 7.76 -6.70
N VAL A 105 -12.68 7.86 -5.95
CA VAL A 105 -12.42 9.00 -5.05
C VAL A 105 -12.18 10.25 -5.90
N SER A 106 -11.33 10.16 -6.93
CA SER A 106 -11.07 11.25 -7.86
C SER A 106 -12.34 11.71 -8.57
N GLU A 107 -13.12 10.78 -9.12
CA GLU A 107 -14.38 11.09 -9.84
C GLU A 107 -15.39 11.83 -8.96
N LYS A 108 -15.56 11.38 -7.70
CA LYS A 108 -16.48 12.03 -6.75
C LYS A 108 -16.00 13.42 -6.34
N ILE A 109 -14.70 13.61 -6.15
CA ILE A 109 -14.11 14.92 -5.82
C ILE A 109 -14.23 15.86 -7.02
N GLU A 110 -13.93 15.38 -8.23
CA GLU A 110 -14.02 16.15 -9.47
C GLU A 110 -15.46 16.60 -9.75
N ALA A 111 -16.44 15.70 -9.58
CA ALA A 111 -17.86 16.06 -9.69
C ALA A 111 -18.29 17.14 -8.69
N HIS A 112 -17.71 17.15 -7.48
CA HIS A 112 -18.01 18.17 -6.47
C HIS A 112 -17.34 19.52 -6.74
N LEU A 113 -16.11 19.51 -7.27
CA LEU A 113 -15.35 20.73 -7.56
C LEU A 113 -15.81 21.42 -8.86
N SER A 114 -16.18 20.64 -9.88
CA SER A 114 -16.58 21.16 -11.19
C SER A 114 -18.05 21.63 -11.22
N GLY A 115 -18.88 21.26 -10.24
CA GLY A 115 -20.30 21.62 -10.19
C GLY A 115 -21.17 20.96 -11.28
N VAL A 116 -20.55 20.20 -12.19
CA VAL A 116 -21.21 19.44 -13.26
C VAL A 116 -21.67 18.11 -12.69
N SER A 117 -22.98 17.85 -12.76
CA SER A 117 -23.54 16.57 -12.34
C SER A 117 -22.91 15.43 -13.16
N LEU A 118 -22.65 14.28 -12.51
CA LEU A 118 -22.06 13.07 -13.16
C LEU A 118 -22.76 12.68 -14.48
N THR A 119 -24.00 13.13 -14.66
CA THR A 119 -24.86 12.99 -15.83
C THR A 119 -24.35 13.69 -17.11
N GLU A 120 -23.66 14.82 -17.02
CA GLU A 120 -23.14 15.56 -18.19
C GLU A 120 -21.74 15.10 -18.61
N ILE A 121 -20.89 14.66 -17.67
CA ILE A 121 -19.54 14.15 -17.97
C ILE A 121 -19.61 12.74 -18.61
N HIS A 122 -20.65 11.96 -18.33
CA HIS A 122 -20.76 10.53 -18.71
C HIS A 122 -21.82 10.21 -19.78
N GLN A 123 -22.30 11.16 -20.59
CA GLN A 123 -23.23 10.83 -21.68
C GLN A 123 -22.70 9.78 -22.67
N HIS A 124 -21.39 9.49 -22.69
CA HIS A 124 -20.80 8.50 -23.59
C HIS A 124 -20.46 7.11 -22.99
N ARG A 125 -20.61 6.85 -21.67
CA ARG A 125 -20.33 5.50 -21.15
C ARG A 125 -21.01 5.20 -19.81
N LYS A 126 -22.08 4.42 -19.86
CA LYS A 126 -22.59 3.67 -18.69
C LYS A 126 -21.67 2.47 -18.44
N THR A 127 -20.66 2.63 -17.58
CA THR A 127 -19.89 1.49 -17.05
C THR A 127 -19.88 1.59 -15.55
N SER A 128 -20.23 0.50 -14.87
CA SER A 128 -20.19 0.45 -13.41
C SER A 128 -18.74 0.38 -12.93
N PHE A 129 -18.43 1.05 -11.82
CA PHE A 129 -17.13 1.01 -11.15
C PHE A 129 -16.59 -0.42 -11.00
N SER A 130 -17.45 -1.36 -10.59
CA SER A 130 -17.09 -2.76 -10.43
C SER A 130 -16.63 -3.39 -11.74
N GLU A 131 -17.23 -3.01 -12.87
CA GLU A 131 -16.84 -3.51 -14.20
C GLU A 131 -15.50 -2.96 -14.63
N GLN A 132 -15.24 -1.67 -14.42
CA GLN A 132 -13.94 -1.06 -14.74
C GLN A 132 -12.82 -1.64 -13.88
N LEU A 133 -13.10 -1.86 -12.60
CA LEU A 133 -12.17 -2.43 -11.64
C LEU A 133 -11.86 -3.90 -11.96
N LEU A 134 -12.88 -4.71 -12.27
CA LEU A 134 -12.71 -6.08 -12.79
C LEU A 134 -11.90 -6.11 -14.08
N ARG A 135 -12.14 -5.16 -15.00
CA ARG A 135 -11.38 -5.05 -16.24
C ARG A 135 -9.92 -4.70 -15.98
N GLY A 136 -9.65 -3.74 -15.09
CA GLY A 136 -8.31 -3.31 -14.70
C GLY A 136 -7.52 -4.41 -13.99
N ILE A 137 -8.14 -5.11 -13.03
CA ILE A 137 -7.55 -6.28 -12.37
C ILE A 137 -7.21 -7.36 -13.40
N ARG A 138 -8.16 -7.70 -14.29
CA ARG A 138 -7.96 -8.74 -15.31
C ARG A 138 -6.80 -8.41 -16.27
N ILE A 139 -6.66 -7.14 -16.65
CA ILE A 139 -5.57 -6.69 -17.53
C ILE A 139 -4.22 -6.79 -16.80
N ASN A 140 -4.12 -6.34 -15.55
CA ASN A 140 -2.88 -6.41 -14.78
C ASN A 140 -2.45 -7.87 -14.51
N ILE A 141 -3.40 -8.76 -14.16
CA ILE A 141 -3.12 -10.20 -14.02
C ILE A 141 -2.63 -10.77 -15.35
N ARG A 142 -3.26 -10.41 -16.47
CA ARG A 142 -2.83 -10.89 -17.79
C ARG A 142 -1.43 -10.40 -18.15
N ASN A 143 -1.06 -9.18 -17.80
CA ASN A 143 0.29 -8.66 -18.05
C ASN A 143 1.33 -9.37 -17.17
N LEU A 144 1.04 -9.54 -15.87
CA LEU A 144 1.89 -10.30 -14.94
C LEU A 144 2.10 -11.76 -15.34
N ALA A 145 1.13 -12.39 -16.03
CA ALA A 145 1.25 -13.76 -16.52
C ALA A 145 1.96 -13.85 -17.89
N LYS A 146 2.20 -12.72 -18.55
CA LYS A 146 2.85 -12.63 -19.86
C LYS A 146 4.31 -12.19 -19.77
N GLU A 147 4.66 -11.48 -18.71
CA GLU A 147 6.03 -11.35 -18.18
C GLU A 147 6.45 -12.64 -17.47
#